data_AF-C4YTX4-F1
#
_entry.id   AF-C4YTX4-F1
#
_cell.length_a   1.000
_cell.length_b   1.000
_cell.length_c   1.000
_cell.angle_alpha   90.00
_cell.angle_beta   90.00
_cell.angle_gamma   90.00
#
_symmetry.space_group_name_H-M   'P 1'
#
loop_
_entity.id
_entity.type
_entity.pdbx_description
1 polymer ?
#
loop_
_entity_poly.entity_id
_entity_poly.type
_entity_poly.pdbx_seq_one_letter_code
_entity_poly.pdbx_strand_id
1 'polypeptide(L)'
;MSANDEYSSDEESFDESTKSKVLLGFVDVPIISDGKDPEDNDLPTIEDTFIGGQPVWLHPDSKPAEKSLTCDVCNGKLALYLQAFAPIDGKLYDRVIYVFGCKNTKSCSGKKGTVKVIRGIIKDSETVNRIKKENQEALQKDMEAKLKLEKQKKFNDELTKDLFKKKDTPEASNPFGGNSNPFSNPFGSNPFSKKPEEEKEEEKEI
;
A
#
# COMPACT_ATOMS: atom_id res chain seq x y z
N MET A 1 -2.51 40.41 54.64
CA MET A 1 -3.54 39.42 54.28
C MET A 1 -3.28 39.06 52.83
N SER A 2 -2.75 37.86 52.59
CA SER A 2 -2.35 37.39 51.26
C SER A 2 -3.57 36.98 50.45
N ALA A 3 -3.75 37.59 49.28
CA ALA A 3 -4.63 37.08 48.24
C ALA A 3 -3.81 36.07 47.43
N ASN A 4 -4.14 34.80 47.60
CA ASN A 4 -3.56 33.70 46.85
C ASN A 4 -4.61 33.33 45.80
N ASP A 5 -4.53 33.94 44.62
CA ASP A 5 -5.40 33.59 43.50
C ASP A 5 -5.02 32.19 43.02
N GLU A 6 -5.90 31.21 43.27
CA GLU A 6 -5.81 29.85 42.75
C GLU A 6 -5.98 29.89 41.23
N TYR A 7 -4.85 29.85 40.52
CA TYR A 7 -4.83 29.64 39.08
C TYR A 7 -5.17 28.17 38.79
N SER A 8 -6.47 27.88 38.63
CA SER A 8 -6.99 26.58 38.20
C SER A 8 -6.65 26.36 36.72
N SER A 9 -5.71 25.45 36.46
CA SER A 9 -5.19 25.14 35.11
C SER A 9 -6.14 24.24 34.28
N ASP A 10 -7.41 24.12 34.66
CA ASP A 10 -8.36 23.16 34.07
C ASP A 10 -9.40 23.82 33.13
N GLU A 11 -9.24 25.10 32.81
CA GLU A 11 -10.22 25.89 32.05
C GLU A 11 -9.80 26.20 30.61
N GLU A 12 -8.75 25.55 30.10
CA GLU A 12 -8.40 25.61 28.68
C GLU A 12 -9.39 24.72 27.91
N SER A 13 -10.48 25.35 27.44
CA SER A 13 -11.46 24.74 26.54
C SER A 13 -10.73 24.16 25.34
N PHE A 14 -10.63 22.82 25.30
CA PHE A 14 -10.05 22.09 24.19
C PHE A 14 -10.89 22.40 22.95
N ASP A 15 -10.39 23.28 22.08
CA ASP A 15 -11.07 23.67 20.85
C ASP A 15 -11.42 22.42 20.04
N GLU A 16 -12.70 22.06 20.01
CA GLU A 16 -13.24 20.88 19.33
C GLU A 16 -13.09 20.94 17.79
N SER A 17 -12.47 22.00 17.27
CA SER A 17 -12.31 22.27 15.84
C SER A 17 -11.15 21.55 15.17
N THR A 18 -10.20 20.98 15.92
CA THR A 18 -9.05 20.24 15.37
C THR A 18 -9.09 18.76 15.75
N LYS A 19 -10.13 18.04 15.30
CA LYS A 19 -10.14 16.57 15.31
C LYS A 19 -9.08 16.07 14.32
N SER A 20 -7.85 15.84 14.81
CA SER A 20 -6.84 15.16 14.01
C SER A 20 -7.34 13.75 13.69
N LYS A 21 -7.25 13.31 12.43
CA LYS A 21 -7.66 11.96 12.00
C LYS A 21 -6.81 10.85 12.63
N VAL A 22 -5.80 11.20 13.43
CA VAL A 22 -4.84 10.29 14.04
C VAL A 22 -5.27 10.04 15.49
N LEU A 23 -5.69 8.82 15.76
CA LEU A 23 -5.88 8.33 17.12
C LEU A 23 -4.52 7.94 17.68
N LEU A 24 -4.09 8.59 18.76
CA LEU A 24 -2.96 8.10 19.57
C LEU A 24 -3.47 6.89 20.37
N GLY A 25 -2.77 5.77 20.26
CA GLY A 25 -3.14 4.53 20.96
C GLY A 25 -3.07 4.69 22.47
N PHE A 26 -3.85 3.88 23.20
CA PHE A 26 -3.75 3.77 24.64
C PHE A 26 -2.58 2.85 25.02
N VAL A 27 -1.98 3.10 26.18
CA VAL A 27 -1.00 2.18 26.76
C VAL A 27 -1.74 0.91 27.17
N ASP A 28 -1.28 -0.23 26.65
CA ASP A 28 -1.89 -1.53 26.92
C ASP A 28 -1.34 -2.13 28.22
N VAL A 29 -0.04 -2.43 28.24
CA VAL A 29 0.66 -3.10 29.36
C VAL A 29 1.92 -2.31 29.74
N PRO A 30 2.23 -2.15 31.04
CA PRO A 30 3.50 -1.58 31.47
C PRO A 30 4.66 -2.55 31.25
N ILE A 31 5.78 -2.04 30.73
CA ILE A 31 7.03 -2.80 30.61
C ILE A 31 7.70 -2.87 31.98
N ILE A 32 7.92 -4.09 32.49
CA ILE A 32 8.58 -4.34 33.78
C ILE A 32 10.03 -4.74 33.51
N SER A 33 10.98 -3.89 33.92
CA SER A 33 12.41 -4.11 33.70
C SER A 33 13.23 -4.35 34.98
N ASP A 34 12.58 -4.26 36.14
CA ASP A 34 13.16 -4.35 37.47
C ASP A 34 12.48 -5.41 38.35
N GLY A 35 11.94 -6.46 37.72
CA GLY A 35 11.42 -7.65 38.40
C GLY A 35 12.49 -8.31 39.27
N LYS A 36 12.07 -8.84 40.43
CA LYS A 36 12.99 -9.52 41.36
C LYS A 36 13.57 -10.79 40.74
N ASP A 37 12.78 -11.49 39.95
CA ASP A 37 13.20 -12.68 39.21
C ASP A 37 13.36 -12.35 37.72
N PRO A 38 14.37 -12.92 37.02
CA PRO A 38 14.61 -12.65 35.60
C PRO A 38 13.42 -12.95 34.69
N GLU A 39 12.62 -13.94 35.07
CA GLU A 39 11.42 -14.39 34.34
C GLU A 39 10.25 -13.41 34.45
N ASP A 40 10.26 -12.51 35.44
CA ASP A 40 9.27 -11.45 35.61
C ASP A 40 9.58 -10.20 34.77
N ASN A 41 10.77 -10.14 34.15
CA ASN A 41 11.16 -9.01 33.30
C ASN A 41 10.57 -9.18 31.91
N ASP A 42 9.64 -8.29 31.56
CA ASP A 42 9.08 -8.20 30.23
C ASP A 42 9.95 -7.26 29.39
N LEU A 43 11.03 -7.79 28.82
CA LEU A 43 11.95 -7.00 28.01
C LEU A 43 11.33 -6.76 26.63
N PRO A 44 11.18 -5.49 26.20
CA PRO A 44 10.57 -5.19 24.92
C PRO A 44 11.44 -5.72 23.78
N THR A 45 10.77 -6.27 22.78
CA THR A 45 11.38 -6.70 21.53
C THR A 45 11.33 -5.59 20.48
N ILE A 46 11.83 -5.85 19.28
CA ILE A 46 11.83 -4.89 18.18
C ILE A 46 10.45 -4.68 17.56
N GLU A 47 9.57 -5.67 17.68
CA GLU A 47 8.21 -5.66 17.14
C GLU A 47 7.24 -4.92 18.07
N ASP A 48 7.67 -4.70 19.32
CA ASP A 48 6.89 -3.98 20.31
C ASP A 48 6.95 -2.47 20.09
N THR A 49 5.78 -1.84 20.21
CA THR A 49 5.63 -0.38 20.19
C THR A 49 5.48 0.12 21.62
N PHE A 50 6.41 0.96 22.07
CA PHE A 50 6.42 1.43 23.45
C PHE A 50 6.94 2.87 23.59
N ILE A 51 6.63 3.47 24.74
CA ILE A 51 6.91 4.86 25.08
C ILE A 51 8.01 4.90 26.15
N GLY A 52 9.02 5.75 25.97
CA GLY A 52 10.11 5.89 26.93
C GLY A 52 11.13 4.74 26.90
N GLY A 53 11.88 4.57 27.99
CA GLY A 53 12.85 3.49 28.15
C GLY A 53 14.14 3.64 27.31
N GLN A 54 14.80 2.51 27.06
CA GLN A 54 15.96 2.42 26.17
C GLN A 54 15.54 1.89 24.79
N PRO A 55 16.08 2.44 23.69
CA PRO A 55 15.74 1.97 22.36
C PRO A 55 16.28 0.57 22.09
N VAL A 56 15.43 -0.27 21.50
CA VAL A 56 15.83 -1.56 20.93
C VAL A 56 16.17 -1.30 19.46
N TRP A 57 17.46 -1.42 19.12
CA TRP A 57 17.91 -1.16 17.75
C TRP A 57 17.54 -2.32 16.83
N LEU A 58 17.01 -1.98 15.66
CA LEU A 58 16.60 -2.93 14.63
C LEU A 58 17.72 -3.90 14.20
N HIS A 59 18.98 -3.47 14.31
CA HIS A 59 20.16 -4.32 14.15
C HIS A 59 21.25 -3.79 15.09
N PRO A 60 22.16 -4.63 15.62
CA PRO A 60 23.26 -4.19 16.48
C PRO A 60 24.09 -3.05 15.87
N ASP A 61 24.34 -3.12 14.56
CA ASP A 61 25.10 -2.11 13.81
C ASP A 61 24.25 -0.90 13.36
N SER A 62 22.93 -0.93 13.56
CA SER A 62 22.04 0.18 13.20
C SER A 62 21.99 1.28 14.25
N LYS A 63 22.86 1.23 15.26
CA LYS A 63 22.94 2.27 16.28
C LYS A 63 23.32 3.62 15.62
N PRO A 64 22.51 4.68 15.80
CA PRO A 64 22.80 5.98 15.20
C PRO A 64 24.08 6.60 15.75
N ALA A 65 24.71 7.45 14.93
CA ALA A 65 25.81 8.30 15.38
C ALA A 65 25.39 9.16 16.58
N GLU A 66 26.32 9.43 17.49
CA GLU A 66 26.04 10.18 18.74
C GLU A 66 25.42 11.55 18.48
N LYS A 67 25.84 12.24 17.42
CA LYS A 67 25.27 13.53 17.00
C LYS A 67 23.76 13.47 16.75
N SER A 68 23.27 12.34 16.22
CA SER A 68 21.83 12.11 15.98
C SER A 68 21.05 11.89 17.28
N LEU A 69 21.73 11.56 18.37
CA LEU A 69 21.16 11.34 19.71
C LEU A 69 21.43 12.52 20.67
N THR A 70 21.91 13.66 20.14
CA THR A 70 22.15 14.89 20.89
C THR A 70 21.26 16.03 20.39
N CYS A 71 20.83 16.91 21.28
CA CYS A 71 20.03 18.08 20.98
C CYS A 71 20.89 19.16 20.31
N ASP A 72 20.42 19.74 19.21
CA ASP A 72 21.19 20.77 18.47
C ASP A 72 21.22 22.14 19.19
N VAL A 73 20.38 22.33 20.22
CA VAL A 73 20.27 23.60 20.96
C VAL A 73 21.12 23.61 22.22
N CYS A 74 20.96 22.59 23.07
CA CYS A 74 21.67 22.51 24.36
C CYS A 74 22.80 21.48 24.38
N ASN A 75 23.03 20.76 23.27
CA ASN A 75 24.01 19.66 23.16
C ASN A 75 23.82 18.52 24.16
N GLY A 76 22.70 18.46 24.87
CA GLY A 76 22.36 17.38 25.78
C GLY A 76 21.90 16.11 25.06
N LYS A 77 22.03 14.95 25.71
CA LYS A 77 21.50 13.67 25.20
C LYS A 77 19.97 13.71 25.10
N LEU A 78 19.44 13.25 23.98
CA LEU A 78 18.01 13.09 23.78
C LEU A 78 17.51 11.84 24.51
N ALA A 79 16.26 11.88 24.97
CA ALA A 79 15.55 10.74 25.54
C ALA A 79 14.64 10.13 24.46
N LEU A 80 14.46 8.81 24.49
CA LEU A 80 13.47 8.13 23.67
C LEU A 80 12.07 8.50 24.17
N TYR A 81 11.21 8.95 23.27
CA TYR A 81 9.79 9.18 23.53
C TYR A 81 8.95 8.03 23.02
N LEU A 82 9.22 7.55 21.81
CA LEU A 82 8.45 6.48 21.19
C LEU A 82 9.38 5.61 20.34
N GLN A 83 9.24 4.30 20.50
CA GLN A 83 9.65 3.32 19.50
C GLN A 83 8.38 2.70 18.93
N ALA A 84 8.22 2.73 17.61
CA ALA A 84 7.07 2.15 16.94
C ALA A 84 7.49 1.21 15.82
N PHE A 85 7.11 -0.06 15.94
CA PHE A 85 7.18 -1.03 14.87
C PHE A 85 6.06 -0.73 13.87
N ALA A 86 6.42 -0.48 12.61
CA ALA A 86 5.46 0.04 11.63
C ALA A 86 5.59 -0.67 10.29
N PRO A 87 5.30 -1.97 10.17
CA PRO A 87 5.36 -2.66 8.88
C PRO A 87 4.50 -1.95 7.82
N ILE A 88 4.89 -2.05 6.55
CA ILE A 88 4.11 -1.50 5.42
C ILE A 88 3.71 -2.65 4.52
N ASP A 89 2.41 -2.81 4.32
CA ASP A 89 1.87 -3.80 3.39
C ASP A 89 2.48 -3.64 1.98
N GLY A 90 2.92 -4.75 1.41
CA GLY A 90 3.53 -4.77 0.07
C GLY A 90 4.97 -4.25 0.01
N LYS A 91 5.63 -3.99 1.15
CA LYS A 91 7.09 -3.73 1.20
C LYS A 91 7.84 -4.94 1.76
N LEU A 92 9.07 -5.12 1.28
CA LEU A 92 9.98 -6.22 1.64
C LEU A 92 10.88 -5.87 2.82
N TYR A 93 10.48 -4.88 3.61
CA TYR A 93 11.30 -4.40 4.70
C TYR A 93 10.41 -4.02 5.88
N ASP A 94 10.89 -4.36 7.06
CA ASP A 94 10.33 -3.83 8.29
C ASP A 94 10.91 -2.45 8.54
N ARG A 95 10.10 -1.58 9.13
CA ARG A 95 10.54 -0.27 9.58
C ARG A 95 10.19 -0.07 11.04
N VAL A 96 11.12 0.57 11.74
CA VAL A 96 10.92 1.03 13.11
C VAL A 96 11.15 2.53 13.14
N ILE A 97 10.26 3.24 13.80
CA ILE A 97 10.32 4.68 13.97
C ILE A 97 10.73 4.96 15.42
N TYR A 98 11.86 5.65 15.59
CA TYR A 98 12.34 6.10 16.89
C TYR A 98 12.18 7.61 16.99
N VAL A 99 11.45 8.07 17.99
CA VAL A 99 11.25 9.49 18.27
C VAL A 99 12.05 9.85 19.50
N PHE A 100 12.99 10.77 19.36
CA PHE A 100 13.84 11.27 20.42
C PHE A 100 13.55 12.74 20.71
N GLY A 101 13.55 13.13 21.98
CA GLY A 101 13.31 14.50 22.40
C GLY A 101 14.22 14.98 23.51
N CYS A 102 14.44 16.29 23.55
CA CYS A 102 15.28 16.92 24.56
C CYS A 102 14.57 16.98 25.91
N LYS A 103 15.27 16.58 26.98
CA LYS A 103 14.76 16.66 28.35
C LYS A 103 14.66 18.10 28.89
N ASN A 104 15.40 19.04 28.31
CA ASN A 104 15.43 20.44 28.75
C ASN A 104 14.31 21.26 28.07
N THR A 105 13.06 21.03 28.48
CA THR A 105 11.90 21.71 27.88
C THR A 105 11.90 23.22 28.06
N LYS A 106 12.42 23.72 29.20
CA LYS A 106 12.45 25.17 29.52
C LYS A 106 13.14 26.02 28.45
N SER A 107 14.24 25.51 27.88
CA SER A 107 15.06 26.27 26.93
C SER A 107 15.03 25.71 25.51
N CYS A 108 14.63 24.45 25.32
CA CYS A 108 14.64 23.77 24.03
C CYS A 108 13.24 23.56 23.44
N SER A 109 12.16 23.72 24.19
CA SER A 109 10.81 23.50 23.64
C SER A 109 10.54 24.40 22.41
N GLY A 110 9.91 23.83 21.39
CA GLY A 110 9.55 24.51 20.15
C GLY A 110 10.70 24.84 19.19
N LYS A 111 11.96 24.55 19.54
CA LYS A 111 13.11 24.84 18.68
C LYS A 111 13.43 23.67 17.74
N LYS A 112 13.90 23.98 16.53
CA LYS A 112 14.36 22.96 15.57
C LYS A 112 15.59 22.21 16.12
N GLY A 113 15.65 20.90 15.88
CA GLY A 113 16.76 20.05 16.34
C GLY A 113 16.66 19.56 17.80
N THR A 114 15.55 19.86 18.47
CA THR A 114 15.29 19.43 19.85
C THR A 114 14.49 18.14 19.94
N VAL A 115 13.73 17.84 18.87
CA VAL A 115 13.13 16.54 18.60
C VAL A 115 13.76 16.01 17.31
N LYS A 116 14.24 14.77 17.36
CA LYS A 116 14.83 14.07 16.22
C LYS A 116 14.10 12.75 16.03
N VAL A 117 13.78 12.43 14.77
CA VAL A 117 13.13 11.16 14.42
C VAL A 117 14.10 10.35 13.57
N ILE A 118 14.33 9.12 13.97
CA ILE A 118 15.21 8.18 13.28
C ILE A 118 14.35 7.06 12.73
N ARG A 119 14.56 6.76 11.45
CA ARG A 119 13.86 5.68 10.75
C ARG A 119 14.82 4.52 10.55
N GLY A 120 14.60 3.43 11.27
CA GLY A 120 15.24 2.14 11.01
C GLY A 120 14.54 1.42 9.87
N ILE A 121 15.29 0.84 8.95
CA ILE A 121 14.78 -0.01 7.87
C ILE A 121 15.68 -1.23 7.78
N ILE A 122 15.09 -2.42 7.88
CA ILE A 122 15.81 -3.67 7.65
C ILE A 122 15.16 -4.40 6.50
N LYS A 123 15.98 -4.73 5.49
CA LYS A 123 15.58 -5.61 4.40
C LYS A 123 16.00 -7.00 4.81
N ASP A 124 15.07 -7.79 5.32
CA ASP A 124 15.36 -9.19 5.56
C ASP A 124 15.73 -9.87 4.23
N SER A 125 16.93 -10.43 4.17
CA SER A 125 17.47 -11.05 2.95
C SER A 125 16.64 -12.27 2.55
N GLU A 126 16.10 -13.02 3.51
CA GLU A 126 15.28 -14.20 3.22
C GLU A 126 13.92 -13.81 2.65
N THR A 127 13.23 -12.87 3.29
CA THR A 127 11.96 -12.33 2.80
C THR A 127 12.10 -11.65 1.44
N VAL A 128 13.20 -10.90 1.22
CA VAL A 128 13.51 -10.29 -0.09
C VAL A 128 13.72 -11.36 -1.16
N ASN A 129 14.42 -12.45 -0.86
CA ASN A 129 14.66 -13.53 -1.81
C ASN A 129 13.37 -14.31 -2.14
N ARG A 130 12.54 -14.59 -1.12
CA ARG A 130 11.24 -15.25 -1.30
C ARG A 130 10.33 -14.46 -2.24
N ILE A 131 10.19 -13.16 -2.01
CA ILE A 131 9.27 -12.35 -2.82
C ILE A 131 9.85 -12.02 -4.20
N LYS A 132 11.18 -11.94 -4.35
CA LYS A 132 11.80 -11.90 -5.69
C LYS A 132 11.48 -13.15 -6.50
N LYS A 133 11.54 -14.34 -5.88
CA LYS A 133 11.21 -15.61 -6.52
C LYS A 133 9.74 -15.66 -6.93
N GLU A 134 8.82 -15.32 -6.04
CA GLU A 134 7.38 -15.26 -6.33
C GLU A 134 7.07 -14.29 -7.49
N ASN A 135 7.67 -13.11 -7.49
CA ASN A 135 7.50 -12.14 -8.58
C ASN A 135 8.08 -12.63 -9.91
N GLN A 136 9.23 -13.31 -9.90
CA GLN A 136 9.81 -13.91 -11.10
C GLN A 136 8.93 -15.03 -11.66
N GLU A 137 8.39 -15.89 -10.81
CA GLU A 137 7.48 -16.97 -11.22
C GLU A 137 6.17 -16.41 -11.80
N ALA A 138 5.61 -15.36 -11.19
CA ALA A 138 4.42 -14.68 -11.71
C ALA A 138 4.69 -14.05 -13.09
N LEU A 139 5.82 -13.36 -13.25
CA LEU A 139 6.21 -12.76 -14.52
C LEU A 139 6.47 -13.83 -15.60
N GLN A 140 7.08 -14.95 -15.23
CA GLN A 140 7.35 -16.05 -16.15
C GLN A 140 6.07 -16.74 -16.61
N LYS A 141 5.11 -16.96 -15.70
CA LYS A 141 3.77 -17.47 -16.05
C LYS A 141 3.02 -16.53 -16.99
N ASP A 142 3.07 -15.21 -16.75
CA ASP A 142 2.43 -14.21 -17.60
C ASP A 142 3.09 -14.16 -19.00
N MET A 143 4.42 -14.25 -19.07
CA MET A 143 5.16 -14.32 -20.33
C MET A 143 4.86 -15.61 -21.10
N GLU A 144 4.79 -16.75 -20.43
CA GLU A 144 4.46 -18.03 -21.06
C GLU A 144 3.01 -18.06 -21.58
N ALA A 145 2.07 -17.50 -20.82
CA ALA A 145 0.68 -17.35 -21.25
C ALA A 145 0.59 -16.48 -22.52
N LYS A 146 1.30 -15.35 -22.57
CA LYS A 146 1.39 -14.48 -23.76
C LYS A 146 2.00 -15.21 -24.96
N LEU A 147 3.08 -15.94 -24.75
CA LEU A 147 3.78 -16.66 -25.83
C LEU A 147 2.96 -17.84 -26.37
N LYS A 148 2.20 -18.54 -25.51
CA LYS A 148 1.22 -19.56 -25.92
C LYS A 148 0.10 -18.97 -26.77
N LEU A 149 -0.44 -17.81 -26.36
CA LEU A 149 -1.49 -17.13 -27.10
C LEU A 149 -0.98 -16.64 -28.47
N GLU A 150 0.25 -16.13 -28.56
CA GLU A 150 0.88 -15.77 -29.83
C GLU A 150 1.13 -16.97 -30.74
N LYS A 151 1.62 -18.10 -30.19
CA LYS A 151 1.79 -19.34 -30.96
C LYS A 151 0.47 -19.85 -31.50
N GLN A 152 -0.60 -19.81 -30.69
CA GLN A 152 -1.92 -20.24 -31.11
C GLN A 152 -2.48 -19.34 -32.22
N LYS A 153 -2.28 -18.01 -32.12
CA LYS A 153 -2.63 -17.06 -33.20
C LYS A 153 -1.87 -17.37 -34.49
N LYS A 154 -0.55 -17.54 -34.42
CA LYS A 154 0.29 -17.89 -35.59
C LYS A 154 -0.11 -19.22 -36.23
N PHE A 155 -0.44 -20.22 -35.42
CA PHE A 155 -0.90 -21.52 -35.91
C PHE A 155 -2.25 -21.40 -36.63
N ASN A 156 -3.20 -20.64 -36.07
CA ASN A 156 -4.48 -20.38 -36.73
C ASN A 156 -4.32 -19.59 -38.06
N ASP A 157 -3.38 -18.62 -38.11
CA ASP A 157 -3.06 -17.87 -39.32
C ASP A 157 -2.40 -18.73 -40.41
N GLU A 158 -1.61 -19.74 -40.01
CA GLU A 158 -0.96 -20.68 -40.94
C GLU A 158 -1.95 -21.73 -41.46
N LEU A 159 -2.80 -22.27 -40.58
CA LEU A 159 -3.86 -23.21 -40.95
C LEU A 159 -4.88 -22.59 -41.91
N THR A 160 -5.24 -21.32 -41.72
CA THR A 160 -6.12 -20.59 -42.64
C THR A 160 -5.45 -20.35 -43.99
N LYS A 161 -4.14 -20.05 -44.05
CA LYS A 161 -3.42 -19.90 -45.33
C LYS A 161 -3.38 -21.18 -46.17
N ASP A 162 -3.27 -22.36 -45.54
CA ASP A 162 -3.31 -23.64 -46.27
C ASP A 162 -4.71 -24.05 -46.72
N LEU A 163 -5.76 -23.64 -45.98
CA LEU A 163 -7.16 -23.81 -46.42
C LEU A 163 -7.54 -22.91 -47.60
N PHE A 164 -6.93 -21.73 -47.74
CA PHE A 164 -7.16 -20.83 -48.88
C PHE A 164 -6.19 -21.04 -50.06
N LYS A 165 -5.18 -21.90 -49.94
CA LYS A 165 -4.31 -22.31 -51.07
C LYS A 165 -4.90 -23.51 -51.81
N LYS A 166 -5.98 -23.27 -52.57
CA LYS A 166 -6.42 -24.19 -53.62
C LYS A 166 -5.68 -23.85 -54.93
N LYS A 167 -4.94 -24.83 -55.42
CA LYS A 167 -4.12 -24.85 -56.66
C LYS A 167 -4.71 -24.10 -57.84
N ASP A 168 -3.85 -23.31 -58.49
CA ASP A 168 -3.94 -23.04 -59.92
C ASP A 168 -3.83 -24.35 -60.72
N THR A 169 -4.90 -24.72 -61.41
CA THR A 169 -4.85 -25.35 -62.73
C THR A 169 -6.00 -24.78 -63.57
N PRO A 170 -5.80 -24.63 -64.89
CA PRO A 170 -6.51 -23.65 -65.71
C PRO A 170 -7.91 -24.13 -66.12
N GLU A 171 -8.72 -23.15 -66.54
CA GLU A 171 -9.97 -23.28 -67.29
C GLU A 171 -11.25 -23.69 -66.50
N ALA A 172 -11.98 -22.63 -66.14
CA ALA A 172 -13.42 -22.48 -66.27
C ALA A 172 -14.33 -23.57 -65.66
N SER A 173 -14.67 -23.39 -64.39
CA SER A 173 -16.08 -23.43 -63.95
C SER A 173 -16.21 -22.88 -62.53
N ASN A 174 -16.75 -21.67 -62.42
CA ASN A 174 -17.24 -21.14 -61.15
C ASN A 174 -18.44 -21.99 -60.70
N PRO A 175 -18.40 -22.67 -59.54
CA PRO A 175 -19.56 -23.41 -59.03
C PRO A 175 -20.61 -22.47 -58.39
N PHE A 176 -20.34 -21.16 -58.35
CA PHE A 176 -21.28 -20.10 -57.97
C PHE A 176 -21.47 -19.06 -59.10
N GLY A 177 -21.04 -19.36 -60.32
CA GLY A 177 -21.19 -18.49 -61.49
C GLY A 177 -22.56 -18.57 -62.16
N GLY A 178 -23.59 -19.00 -61.45
CA GLY A 178 -24.98 -18.97 -61.92
C GLY A 178 -25.64 -17.68 -61.48
N ASN A 179 -25.87 -16.77 -62.44
CA ASN A 179 -26.70 -15.59 -62.26
C ASN A 179 -28.18 -15.99 -62.08
N SER A 180 -28.52 -16.52 -60.91
CA SER A 180 -29.88 -16.77 -60.48
C SER A 180 -29.99 -16.36 -59.01
N ASN A 181 -30.46 -15.14 -58.76
CA ASN A 181 -31.01 -14.74 -57.48
C ASN A 181 -32.10 -15.76 -57.09
N PRO A 182 -31.91 -16.62 -56.08
CA PRO A 182 -32.92 -17.58 -55.66
C PRO A 182 -33.80 -17.02 -54.52
N PHE A 183 -33.72 -15.71 -54.27
CA PHE A 183 -34.44 -15.01 -53.19
C PHE A 183 -35.14 -13.72 -53.67
N SER A 184 -35.48 -13.64 -54.96
CA SER A 184 -36.51 -12.69 -55.40
C SER A 184 -37.87 -13.18 -54.91
N ASN A 185 -38.23 -12.82 -53.67
CA ASN A 185 -39.51 -13.09 -53.04
C ASN A 185 -40.68 -12.46 -53.83
N PRO A 186 -41.63 -13.25 -54.34
CA PRO A 186 -42.87 -12.78 -54.94
C PRO A 186 -44.10 -12.95 -54.02
N PHE A 187 -43.92 -13.18 -52.71
CA PHE A 187 -45.02 -13.24 -51.76
C PHE A 187 -44.60 -12.61 -50.42
N GLY A 188 -45.27 -11.52 -50.08
CA GLY A 188 -44.97 -10.70 -48.92
C GLY A 188 -45.42 -11.30 -47.59
N SER A 189 -44.79 -10.83 -46.53
CA SER A 189 -45.42 -10.26 -45.33
C SER A 189 -44.33 -10.08 -44.27
N ASN A 190 -44.12 -8.85 -43.83
CA ASN A 190 -43.15 -8.48 -42.81
C ASN A 190 -43.85 -8.56 -41.44
N PRO A 191 -43.59 -9.56 -40.58
CA PRO A 191 -44.43 -9.85 -39.42
C PRO A 191 -44.08 -9.02 -38.17
N PHE A 192 -43.19 -8.03 -38.29
CA PHE A 192 -42.74 -7.18 -37.17
C PHE A 192 -43.03 -5.69 -37.33
N SER A 193 -43.93 -5.32 -38.25
CA SER A 193 -44.47 -3.95 -38.25
C SER A 193 -45.51 -3.79 -37.15
N LYS A 194 -45.07 -3.39 -35.95
CA LYS A 194 -45.89 -2.66 -34.98
C LYS A 194 -45.08 -1.52 -34.35
N LYS A 195 -45.57 -0.32 -34.58
CA LYS A 195 -45.35 0.99 -33.92
C LYS A 195 -46.69 1.34 -33.22
N PRO A 196 -46.86 2.33 -32.31
CA PRO A 196 -46.01 3.06 -31.32
C PRO A 196 -46.47 2.69 -29.87
N GLU A 197 -46.07 3.26 -28.70
CA GLU A 197 -46.15 4.66 -28.19
C GLU A 197 -45.69 4.70 -26.68
N GLU A 198 -45.04 5.81 -26.26
CA GLU A 198 -44.98 6.55 -24.94
C GLU A 198 -44.94 5.80 -23.56
N GLU A 199 -44.23 6.21 -22.46
CA GLU A 199 -43.95 7.53 -21.82
C GLU A 199 -42.72 7.51 -20.83
N LYS A 200 -42.12 8.72 -20.61
CA LYS A 200 -41.61 9.41 -19.37
C LYS A 200 -40.42 8.89 -18.50
N GLU A 201 -39.34 9.69 -18.38
CA GLU A 201 -38.91 10.64 -17.28
C GLU A 201 -38.40 9.92 -16.00
N GLU A 202 -37.22 10.20 -15.42
CA GLU A 202 -36.82 11.45 -14.76
C GLU A 202 -35.29 11.71 -14.73
N GLU A 203 -34.94 13.01 -14.80
CA GLU A 203 -33.69 13.61 -14.29
C GLU A 203 -33.72 13.75 -12.76
N LYS A 204 -32.55 13.63 -12.10
CA LYS A 204 -32.22 14.33 -10.85
C LYS A 204 -30.71 14.28 -10.57
N GLU A 205 -30.02 15.39 -10.81
CA GLU A 205 -28.89 15.84 -10.00
C GLU A 205 -29.01 17.36 -9.81
N ILE A 206 -29.35 17.74 -8.58
CA ILE A 206 -28.91 18.96 -7.89
C ILE A 206 -28.13 18.46 -6.68
#